data_AF-A0A060CDB6-F1
#
_entry.id   AF-A0A060CDB6-F1
#
_cell.length_a   1.000
_cell.length_b   1.000
_cell.length_c   1.000
_cell.angle_alpha   90.00
_cell.angle_beta   90.00
_cell.angle_gamma   90.00
#
_symmetry.space_group_name_H-M   'P 1'
#
loop_
_entity.id
_entity.type
_entity.pdbx_description
1 polymer ?
#
loop_
_entity_poly.entity_id
_entity_poly.type
_entity_poly.pdbx_seq_one_letter_code
_entity_poly.pdbx_strand_id
1 'polypeptide(L)'
;QEGHIHLSGNMHKDRLVWFRSQKANDIHSLVQQTMTGEREESTTYPLFFYGRNGEFLFRYRDGESGNGDDIYNRWNEVGHFWERLLDQPLLSGKGIMNAYSRLPVFGPDNLWHMVWMWRDTPHCETCHDLSYARSPDLLHWFTHDGTPLSLPITQENGDIIDPAPV
;
A
#
# COMPACT_ATOMS: atom_id res chain seq x y z
N GLN A 1 3.16 -19.26 4.27
CA GLN A 1 2.85 -20.20 5.38
C GLN A 1 3.94 -21.27 5.64
N GLU A 2 5.11 -21.19 5.00
CA GLU A 2 6.07 -22.30 4.93
C GLU A 2 7.38 -22.06 5.71
N GLY A 3 7.42 -21.02 6.55
CA GLY A 3 8.63 -20.62 7.28
C GLY A 3 9.68 -19.91 6.41
N HIS A 4 9.38 -19.59 5.15
CA HIS A 4 10.24 -18.75 4.32
C HIS A 4 10.27 -17.31 4.84
N ILE A 5 11.46 -16.71 4.85
CA ILE A 5 11.69 -15.34 5.31
C ILE A 5 11.57 -14.42 4.12
N HIS A 6 10.75 -13.38 4.25
CA HIS A 6 10.65 -12.28 3.29
C HIS A 6 11.26 -11.03 3.92
N LEU A 7 12.16 -10.37 3.19
CA LEU A 7 12.85 -9.18 3.65
C LEU A 7 12.81 -8.11 2.57
N SER A 8 12.46 -6.89 2.93
CA SER A 8 12.51 -5.73 2.05
C SER A 8 12.89 -4.49 2.86
N GLY A 9 13.72 -3.63 2.29
CA GLY A 9 14.24 -2.44 2.98
C GLY A 9 15.28 -1.70 2.16
N ASN A 10 15.81 -0.61 2.73
CA ASN A 10 16.84 0.24 2.11
C ASN A 10 16.38 0.90 0.80
N MET A 11 15.19 1.51 0.80
CA MET A 11 14.66 2.23 -0.36
C MET A 11 14.12 3.60 0.04
N HIS A 12 14.57 4.64 -0.66
CA HIS A 12 14.02 5.99 -0.64
C HIS A 12 14.05 6.56 -2.07
N LYS A 13 12.98 6.30 -2.83
CA LYS A 13 12.90 6.55 -4.28
C LYS A 13 13.91 5.67 -5.06
N ASP A 14 14.14 4.46 -4.56
CA ASP A 14 15.06 3.49 -5.15
C ASP A 14 14.30 2.32 -5.79
N ARG A 15 14.99 1.56 -6.64
CA ARG A 15 14.47 0.30 -7.16
C ARG A 15 14.10 -0.65 -6.01
N LEU A 16 13.01 -1.39 -6.18
CA LEU A 16 12.48 -2.28 -5.17
C LEU A 16 13.51 -3.35 -4.80
N VAL A 17 13.79 -3.45 -3.51
CA VAL A 17 14.70 -4.43 -2.93
C VAL A 17 13.88 -5.41 -2.12
N TRP A 18 13.77 -6.64 -2.61
CA TRP A 18 13.11 -7.74 -1.91
C TRP A 18 13.93 -9.02 -1.99
N PHE A 19 14.00 -9.73 -0.87
CA PHE A 19 14.64 -11.03 -0.73
C PHE A 19 13.64 -12.05 -0.19
N ARG A 20 13.77 -13.29 -0.67
CA ARG A 20 13.12 -14.47 -0.09
C ARG A 20 14.15 -15.53 0.24
N SER A 21 13.99 -16.19 1.38
CA SER A 21 14.85 -17.32 1.72
C SER A 21 14.56 -18.51 0.78
N GLN A 22 15.59 -19.22 0.32
CA GLN A 22 15.42 -20.46 -0.45
C GLN A 22 15.11 -21.67 0.45
N LYS A 23 15.42 -21.57 1.75
CA LYS A 23 15.09 -22.58 2.77
C LYS A 23 14.25 -21.95 3.88
N ALA A 24 13.36 -22.73 4.47
CA ALA A 24 12.56 -22.30 5.61
C ALA A 24 13.45 -21.99 6.82
N ASN A 25 13.17 -20.88 7.51
CA ASN A 25 13.82 -20.43 8.74
C ASN A 25 15.35 -20.22 8.63
N ASP A 26 15.87 -19.97 7.42
CA ASP A 26 17.31 -19.80 7.17
C ASP A 26 17.64 -18.45 6.54
N ILE A 27 18.19 -17.54 7.34
CA ILE A 27 18.61 -16.20 6.90
C ILE A 27 19.78 -16.22 5.91
N HIS A 28 20.61 -17.28 5.90
CA HIS A 28 21.74 -17.38 4.98
C HIS A 28 21.32 -17.80 3.57
N SER A 29 20.07 -18.22 3.40
CA SER A 29 19.50 -18.60 2.11
C SER A 29 18.72 -17.48 1.42
N LEU A 30 18.80 -16.24 1.92
CA LEU A 30 18.15 -15.08 1.31
C LEU A 30 18.73 -14.79 -0.08
N VAL A 31 17.85 -14.76 -1.08
CA VAL A 31 18.19 -14.39 -2.46
C VAL A 31 17.33 -13.22 -2.89
N GLN A 32 17.96 -12.21 -3.49
CA GLN A 32 17.24 -11.06 -4.03
C GLN A 32 16.43 -11.48 -5.25
N GLN A 33 15.19 -11.04 -5.32
CA GLN A 33 14.27 -11.34 -6.40
C GLN A 33 13.46 -10.09 -6.76
N THR A 34 12.75 -10.18 -7.88
CA THR A 34 11.77 -9.17 -8.31
C THR A 34 10.39 -9.59 -7.81
N MET A 35 9.52 -8.62 -7.47
CA MET A 35 8.14 -8.95 -7.09
C MET A 35 7.30 -9.18 -8.36
N THR A 36 6.66 -8.14 -8.90
CA THR A 36 5.93 -8.23 -10.17
C THR A 36 6.75 -7.67 -11.32
N GLY A 37 7.76 -6.83 -11.05
CA GLY A 37 8.59 -6.16 -12.04
C GLY A 37 7.95 -4.92 -12.69
N GLU A 38 6.75 -4.56 -12.26
CA GLU A 38 6.04 -3.36 -12.71
C GLU A 38 6.11 -2.32 -11.60
N ARG A 39 6.16 -1.02 -11.91
CA ARG A 39 6.11 0.05 -10.89
C ARG A 39 7.04 -0.19 -9.69
N GLU A 40 8.27 -0.64 -9.96
CA GLU A 40 9.24 -1.08 -8.93
C GLU A 40 10.54 -0.27 -8.98
N GLU A 41 10.61 0.78 -9.81
CA GLU A 41 11.86 1.56 -9.99
C GLU A 41 11.99 2.75 -9.02
N SER A 42 10.89 3.19 -8.38
CA SER A 42 10.87 4.36 -7.48
C SER A 42 10.11 4.06 -6.18
N THR A 43 10.63 3.14 -5.38
CA THR A 43 9.97 2.58 -4.20
C THR A 43 10.35 3.30 -2.91
N THR A 44 9.39 3.47 -2.00
CA THR A 44 9.61 3.88 -0.60
C THR A 44 8.64 3.16 0.34
N TYR A 45 9.02 3.00 1.61
CA TYR A 45 8.17 2.47 2.70
C TYR A 45 7.59 1.06 2.46
N PRO A 46 8.44 0.03 2.27
CA PRO A 46 7.98 -1.35 2.15
C PRO A 46 7.30 -1.82 3.44
N LEU A 47 6.14 -2.43 3.33
CA LEU A 47 5.39 -2.98 4.46
C LEU A 47 4.79 -4.34 4.10
N PHE A 48 5.11 -5.37 4.88
CA PHE A 48 4.42 -6.66 4.83
C PHE A 48 3.29 -6.69 5.86
N PHE A 49 2.15 -7.25 5.49
CA PHE A 49 1.01 -7.45 6.39
C PHE A 49 0.14 -8.62 5.93
N TYR A 50 -0.77 -9.08 6.78
CA TYR A 50 -1.68 -10.17 6.46
C TYR A 50 -3.11 -9.67 6.31
N GLY A 51 -3.81 -10.21 5.31
CA GLY A 51 -5.26 -10.16 5.20
C GLY A 51 -5.93 -11.08 6.22
N ARG A 52 -7.25 -10.97 6.33
CA ARG A 52 -8.03 -11.66 7.37
C ARG A 52 -8.15 -13.16 7.10
N ASN A 53 -8.00 -13.57 5.85
CA ASN A 53 -8.02 -14.99 5.45
C ASN A 53 -6.60 -15.56 5.30
N GLY A 54 -5.59 -14.85 5.81
CA GLY A 54 -4.19 -15.26 5.74
C GLY A 54 -3.48 -14.88 4.43
N GLU A 55 -4.09 -14.03 3.60
CA GLU A 55 -3.42 -13.48 2.42
C GLU A 55 -2.15 -12.75 2.85
N PHE A 56 -1.02 -13.07 2.24
CA PHE A 56 0.23 -12.35 2.54
C PHE A 56 0.38 -11.19 1.56
N LEU A 57 0.34 -9.98 2.10
CA LEU A 57 0.24 -8.74 1.35
C LEU A 57 1.51 -7.90 1.52
N PHE A 58 1.82 -7.14 0.48
CA PHE A 58 2.92 -6.19 0.49
C PHE A 58 2.44 -4.86 -0.04
N ARG A 59 2.77 -3.81 0.70
CA ARG A 59 2.44 -2.44 0.38
C ARG A 59 3.71 -1.62 0.21
N TYR A 60 3.72 -0.72 -0.75
CA TYR A 60 4.78 0.26 -0.91
C TYR A 60 4.26 1.52 -1.60
N ARG A 61 5.02 2.60 -1.48
CA ARG A 61 4.79 3.82 -2.27
C ARG A 61 5.66 3.79 -3.53
N ASP A 62 5.04 3.95 -4.69
CA ASP A 62 5.73 4.17 -5.96
C ASP A 62 5.75 5.66 -6.31
N GLY A 63 6.89 6.18 -6.74
CA GLY A 63 7.09 7.58 -7.10
C GLY A 63 7.82 8.41 -6.05
N GLU A 64 7.52 9.71 -6.00
CA GLU A 64 8.23 10.70 -5.19
C GLU A 64 7.29 11.65 -4.42
N SER A 65 7.85 12.65 -3.73
CA SER A 65 7.02 13.63 -3.05
C SER A 65 6.30 14.56 -4.03
N GLY A 66 4.97 14.63 -3.95
CA GLY A 66 4.12 15.35 -4.90
C GLY A 66 3.69 14.50 -6.12
N ASN A 67 4.19 13.26 -6.22
CA ASN A 67 3.80 12.30 -7.26
C ASN A 67 4.03 10.86 -6.77
N GLY A 68 3.29 10.46 -5.74
CA GLY A 68 3.41 9.17 -5.08
C GLY A 68 2.07 8.44 -5.06
N ASP A 69 2.09 7.18 -5.48
CA ASP A 69 0.94 6.29 -5.49
C ASP A 69 1.10 5.18 -4.44
N ASP A 70 -0.02 4.74 -3.87
CA ASP A 70 -0.08 3.66 -2.88
C ASP A 70 -0.37 2.31 -3.55
N ILE A 71 0.55 1.36 -3.42
CA ILE A 71 0.59 0.15 -4.21
C ILE A 71 0.48 -1.10 -3.33
N TYR A 72 -0.31 -2.08 -3.78
CA TYR A 72 -0.54 -3.34 -3.07
C TYR A 72 -0.29 -4.54 -3.98
N ASN A 73 0.50 -5.49 -3.47
CA ASN A 73 0.74 -6.80 -4.05
C ASN A 73 0.22 -7.88 -3.10
N ARG A 74 -0.14 -9.04 -3.65
CA ARG A 74 -0.49 -10.26 -2.91
C ARG A 74 0.44 -11.40 -3.32
N TRP A 75 0.80 -12.23 -2.35
CA TRP A 75 1.64 -13.39 -2.56
C TRP A 75 0.79 -14.57 -3.04
N ASN A 76 1.19 -15.18 -4.16
CA ASN A 76 0.62 -16.42 -4.64
C ASN A 76 1.35 -17.59 -3.97
N GLU A 77 0.71 -18.23 -3.00
CA GLU A 77 1.31 -19.36 -2.26
C GLU A 77 1.52 -20.61 -3.13
N VAL A 78 0.78 -20.80 -4.22
CA VAL A 78 0.94 -21.98 -5.10
C VAL A 78 2.12 -21.79 -6.05
N GLY A 79 2.23 -20.61 -6.65
CA GLY A 79 3.25 -20.28 -7.64
C GLY A 79 4.53 -19.70 -7.08
N HIS A 80 4.53 -19.29 -5.80
CA HIS A 80 5.64 -18.61 -5.14
C HIS A 80 6.11 -17.34 -5.85
N PHE A 81 5.16 -16.48 -6.23
CA PHE A 81 5.43 -15.17 -6.82
C PHE A 81 4.47 -14.10 -6.29
N TRP A 82 4.84 -12.84 -6.47
CA TRP A 82 3.96 -11.71 -6.17
C TRP A 82 3.13 -11.33 -7.39
N GLU A 83 1.87 -11.02 -7.16
CA GLU A 83 0.97 -10.44 -8.15
C GLU A 83 0.31 -9.18 -7.60
N ARG A 84 -0.24 -8.34 -8.48
CA ARG A 84 -0.99 -7.15 -8.05
C ARG A 84 -2.21 -7.56 -7.25
N LEU A 85 -2.45 -6.88 -6.13
CA LEU A 85 -3.74 -7.01 -5.43
C LEU A 85 -4.83 -6.23 -6.17
N LEU A 86 -4.47 -5.04 -6.67
CA LEU A 86 -5.35 -4.11 -7.38
C LEU A 86 -4.73 -3.80 -8.74
N ASP A 87 -5.55 -3.73 -9.80
CA ASP A 87 -5.09 -3.40 -11.16
C ASP A 87 -4.61 -1.95 -11.29
N GLN A 88 -4.95 -1.11 -10.30
CA GLN A 88 -4.59 0.31 -10.21
C GLN A 88 -4.10 0.61 -8.79
N PRO A 89 -3.33 1.69 -8.57
CA PRO A 89 -2.99 2.14 -7.23
C PRO A 89 -4.25 2.36 -6.37
N LEU A 90 -4.13 2.12 -5.06
CA LEU A 90 -5.23 2.37 -4.12
C LEU A 90 -5.46 3.86 -3.94
N LEU A 91 -4.38 4.60 -3.66
CA LEU A 91 -4.39 6.06 -3.53
C LEU A 91 -3.51 6.64 -4.64
N SER A 92 -3.99 7.69 -5.30
CA SER A 92 -3.19 8.44 -6.27
C SER A 92 -3.40 9.93 -6.10
N GLY A 93 -2.30 10.67 -6.03
CA GLY A 93 -2.32 12.12 -6.07
C GLY A 93 -2.15 12.68 -7.49
N LYS A 94 -2.29 11.86 -8.54
CA LYS A 94 -2.25 12.28 -9.97
C LYS A 94 -1.05 13.16 -10.37
N GLY A 95 0.08 13.01 -9.70
CA GLY A 95 1.27 13.83 -9.93
C GLY A 95 1.19 15.28 -9.47
N ILE A 96 0.18 15.62 -8.67
CA ILE A 96 0.01 16.96 -8.07
C ILE A 96 0.18 16.97 -6.55
N MET A 97 0.02 15.81 -5.88
CA MET A 97 0.15 15.66 -4.43
C MET A 97 0.44 14.20 -4.05
N ASN A 98 0.56 13.93 -2.75
CA ASN A 98 0.70 12.58 -2.20
C ASN A 98 -0.36 12.27 -1.15
N ALA A 99 -0.77 11.00 -1.10
CA ALA A 99 -1.48 10.45 0.06
C ALA A 99 -0.51 9.73 1.01
N TYR A 100 -0.62 10.00 2.30
CA TYR A 100 0.13 9.31 3.35
C TYR A 100 -0.81 8.50 4.24
N SER A 101 -1.05 7.24 3.85
CA SER A 101 -1.94 6.34 4.58
C SER A 101 -1.22 5.47 5.60
N ARG A 102 -1.91 5.13 6.68
CA ARG A 102 -1.54 4.00 7.54
C ARG A 102 -1.94 2.68 6.85
N LEU A 103 -1.38 1.56 7.33
CA LEU A 103 -1.91 0.26 6.93
C LEU A 103 -3.39 0.16 7.34
N PRO A 104 -4.24 -0.46 6.51
CA PRO A 104 -5.60 -0.78 6.91
C PRO A 104 -5.61 -1.65 8.18
N VAL A 105 -6.52 -1.36 9.10
CA VAL A 105 -6.71 -2.13 10.34
C VAL A 105 -8.07 -2.80 10.29
N PHE A 106 -8.12 -4.11 10.60
CA PHE A 106 -9.38 -4.84 10.65
C PHE A 106 -10.12 -4.54 11.96
N GLY A 107 -11.35 -4.04 11.84
CA GLY A 107 -12.20 -3.60 12.93
C GLY A 107 -13.17 -4.68 13.44
N PRO A 108 -13.81 -4.45 14.60
CA PRO A 108 -14.79 -5.36 15.19
C PRO A 108 -16.10 -5.47 14.39
N ASP A 109 -16.34 -4.57 13.45
CA ASP A 109 -17.47 -4.58 12.52
C ASP A 109 -17.23 -5.47 11.28
N ASN A 110 -16.10 -6.18 11.25
CA ASN A 110 -15.64 -7.03 10.15
C ASN A 110 -15.26 -6.26 8.87
N LEU A 111 -14.83 -5.01 9.00
CA LEU A 111 -14.31 -4.20 7.90
C LEU A 111 -12.84 -3.83 8.16
N TRP A 112 -12.10 -3.64 7.08
CA TRP A 112 -10.82 -2.94 7.08
C TRP A 112 -11.08 -1.44 7.10
N HIS A 113 -10.32 -0.71 7.92
CA HIS A 113 -10.38 0.74 8.02
C HIS A 113 -9.02 1.34 7.69
N MET A 114 -9.01 2.33 6.80
CA MET A 114 -7.81 3.04 6.42
C MET A 114 -8.03 4.55 6.58
N VAL A 115 -7.01 5.23 7.09
CA VAL A 115 -6.95 6.69 7.16
C VAL A 115 -5.69 7.19 6.48
N TRP A 116 -5.78 8.38 5.90
CA TRP A 116 -4.66 9.08 5.29
C TRP A 116 -4.83 10.59 5.34
N MET A 117 -3.74 11.30 5.09
CA MET A 117 -3.77 12.74 4.81
C MET A 117 -3.20 13.01 3.42
N TRP A 118 -3.66 14.08 2.81
CA TRP A 118 -3.12 14.60 1.55
C TRP A 118 -1.95 15.55 1.84
N ARG A 119 -1.03 15.68 0.89
CA ARG A 119 0.10 16.59 0.98
C ARG A 119 0.51 17.10 -0.38
N ASP A 120 0.36 18.40 -0.60
CA ASP A 120 0.63 19.04 -1.89
C ASP A 120 2.10 19.04 -2.26
N THR A 121 3.00 19.26 -1.28
CA THR A 121 4.44 19.44 -1.56
C THR A 121 5.30 18.53 -0.67
N PRO A 122 6.65 18.55 -0.79
CA PRO A 122 7.53 17.89 0.17
C PRO A 122 7.47 18.45 1.60
N HIS A 123 6.99 19.69 1.75
CA HIS A 123 6.91 20.39 3.02
C HIS A 123 5.78 19.84 3.90
N CYS A 124 6.07 19.58 5.18
CA CYS A 124 5.11 18.93 6.07
C CYS A 124 3.94 19.83 6.47
N GLU A 125 4.11 21.15 6.42
CA GLU A 125 3.05 22.14 6.63
C GLU A 125 1.99 22.12 5.53
N THR A 126 2.28 21.49 4.39
CA THR A 126 1.30 21.30 3.30
C THR A 126 0.50 20.02 3.45
N CYS A 127 0.50 19.38 4.63
CA CYS A 127 -0.39 18.26 4.94
C CYS A 127 -1.79 18.78 5.26
N HIS A 128 -2.82 18.20 4.66
CA HIS A 128 -4.21 18.60 4.85
C HIS A 128 -5.18 17.41 4.75
N ASP A 129 -6.42 17.68 5.12
CA ASP A 129 -7.61 16.86 4.89
C ASP A 129 -7.48 15.39 5.29
N LEU A 130 -7.80 15.11 6.56
CA LEU A 130 -7.90 13.73 7.03
C LEU A 130 -9.02 13.01 6.28
N SER A 131 -8.65 11.92 5.65
CA SER A 131 -9.53 11.13 4.81
C SER A 131 -9.61 9.69 5.28
N TYR A 132 -10.67 9.00 4.87
CA TYR A 132 -11.01 7.67 5.35
C TYR A 132 -11.58 6.78 4.25
N ALA A 133 -11.36 5.48 4.36
CA ALA A 133 -12.06 4.49 3.55
C ALA A 133 -12.15 3.18 4.33
N ARG A 134 -13.20 2.42 4.05
CA ARG A 134 -13.40 1.07 4.58
C ARG A 134 -13.59 0.03 3.49
N SER A 135 -13.22 -1.21 3.78
CA SER A 135 -13.31 -2.30 2.82
C SER A 135 -13.63 -3.63 3.49
N PRO A 136 -14.54 -4.45 2.95
CA PRO A 136 -14.76 -5.80 3.46
C PRO A 136 -13.64 -6.78 3.08
N ASP A 137 -12.85 -6.49 2.05
CA ASP A 137 -11.96 -7.46 1.39
C ASP A 137 -10.63 -6.89 0.86
N LEU A 138 -10.34 -5.61 1.13
CA LEU A 138 -9.22 -4.83 0.58
C LEU A 138 -9.25 -4.61 -0.95
N LEU A 139 -10.31 -5.06 -1.63
CA LEU A 139 -10.51 -4.92 -3.07
C LEU A 139 -11.56 -3.84 -3.37
N HIS A 140 -12.68 -3.88 -2.66
CA HIS A 140 -13.78 -2.95 -2.80
C HIS A 140 -13.77 -1.94 -1.66
N TRP A 141 -13.75 -0.65 -1.99
CA TRP A 141 -13.60 0.41 -1.00
C TRP A 141 -14.84 1.28 -0.95
N PHE A 142 -15.13 1.79 0.24
CA PHE A 142 -16.32 2.57 0.54
C PHE A 142 -15.96 3.73 1.48
N THR A 143 -16.72 4.81 1.39
CA THR A 143 -16.74 5.92 2.33
C THR A 143 -17.26 5.49 3.72
N HIS A 144 -17.18 6.40 4.69
CA HIS A 144 -17.74 6.23 6.03
C HIS A 144 -19.25 5.95 6.03
N ASP A 145 -19.99 6.55 5.09
CA ASP A 145 -21.44 6.35 4.95
C ASP A 145 -21.83 5.13 4.10
N GLY A 146 -20.85 4.47 3.45
CA GLY A 146 -21.06 3.25 2.67
C GLY A 146 -21.23 3.47 1.17
N THR A 147 -21.00 4.69 0.68
CA THR A 147 -20.91 4.99 -0.74
C THR A 147 -19.69 4.28 -1.36
N PRO A 148 -19.82 3.56 -2.48
CA PRO A 148 -18.69 2.93 -3.16
C PRO A 148 -17.69 3.97 -3.69
N LEU A 149 -16.39 3.67 -3.54
CA LEU A 149 -15.29 4.46 -4.08
C LEU A 149 -14.72 3.82 -5.34
N SER A 150 -14.43 4.64 -6.35
CA SER A 150 -13.67 4.21 -7.53
C SER A 150 -12.17 4.26 -7.25
N LEU A 151 -11.42 3.31 -7.82
CA LEU A 151 -9.96 3.30 -7.76
C LEU A 151 -9.36 3.96 -9.03
N PRO A 152 -8.22 4.67 -8.90
CA PRO A 152 -7.59 5.07 -7.64
C PRO A 152 -8.46 6.06 -6.86
N ILE A 153 -8.33 6.03 -5.53
CA ILE A 153 -8.89 7.08 -4.67
C ILE A 153 -7.97 8.30 -4.77
N THR A 154 -8.54 9.44 -5.13
CA THR A 154 -7.88 10.72 -5.31
C THR A 154 -8.56 11.77 -4.43
N GLN A 155 -8.03 12.99 -4.40
CA GLN A 155 -8.63 14.06 -3.60
C GLN A 155 -10.08 14.36 -4.01
N GLU A 156 -10.42 14.18 -5.30
CA GLU A 156 -11.74 14.54 -5.82
C GLU A 156 -12.83 13.49 -5.57
N ASN A 157 -12.47 12.22 -5.36
CA ASN A 157 -13.44 11.15 -5.09
C ASN A 157 -13.32 10.53 -3.69
N GLY A 158 -12.25 10.84 -2.94
CA GLY A 158 -12.03 10.35 -1.60
C GLY A 158 -12.96 10.98 -0.56
N ASP A 159 -13.11 10.28 0.57
CA ASP A 159 -13.97 10.71 1.67
C ASP A 159 -13.15 11.49 2.70
N ILE A 160 -13.27 12.83 2.65
CA ILE A 160 -12.65 13.75 3.61
C ILE A 160 -13.55 13.80 4.85
N ILE A 161 -13.05 13.26 5.96
CA ILE A 161 -13.79 13.17 7.23
C ILE A 161 -13.51 14.36 8.16
N ASP A 162 -12.35 14.99 8.04
CA ASP A 162 -12.00 16.21 8.78
C ASP A 162 -11.18 17.14 7.87
N PRO A 163 -11.82 18.15 7.25
CA PRO A 163 -11.14 19.08 6.37
C PRO A 163 -10.19 19.98 7.16
N ALA A 164 -8.95 20.07 6.69
CA ALA A 164 -7.89 20.85 7.34
C ALA A 164 -7.09 21.59 6.26
N PRO A 165 -7.72 22.57 5.57
CA PRO A 165 -7.10 23.24 4.43
C PRO A 165 -5.85 24.02 4.85
N VAL A 166 -4.86 24.04 3.94
CA VAL A 166 -3.62 24.82 4.05
C VAL A 166 -3.87 26.30 3.76
#